data_AF-A0A1I2R4U6-F1
#
_entry.id   AF-A0A1I2R4U6-F1
#
_cell.length_a   1.000
_cell.length_b   1.000
_cell.length_c   1.000
_cell.angle_alpha   90.00
_cell.angle_beta   90.00
_cell.angle_gamma   90.00
#
_symmetry.space_group_name_H-M   'P 1'
#
loop_
_entity.id
_entity.type
_entity.pdbx_description
1 polymer ?
#
loop_
_entity_poly.entity_id
_entity_poly.type
_entity_poly.pdbx_seq_one_letter_code
_entity_poly.pdbx_strand_id
1 'polypeptide(L)' 'MSVEDLPILGPVFDSGADDHVFDGLLLAGPLLLCVLALVGRTRVTTVIAAGYLLVFVGYILYKAGKYESA' A
#
# COMPACT_ATOMS: atom_id res chain seq x y z
N MET A 1 12.71 18.50 -1.78
CA MET A 1 12.99 17.50 -2.84
C MET A 1 11.89 16.47 -2.76
N SER A 2 10.92 16.62 -3.65
CA SER A 2 9.67 15.86 -3.64
C SER A 2 9.91 14.43 -4.10
N VAL A 3 9.16 13.50 -3.52
CA VAL A 3 9.29 12.05 -3.79
C VAL A 3 8.77 11.71 -5.20
N GLU A 4 8.03 12.65 -5.81
CA GLU A 4 7.52 12.59 -7.19
C GLU A 4 8.59 12.62 -8.31
N ASP A 5 9.82 13.09 -8.03
CA ASP A 5 10.88 13.21 -9.06
C ASP A 5 11.60 11.87 -9.38
N LEU A 6 11.20 10.78 -8.75
CA LEU A 6 11.76 9.45 -9.04
C LEU A 6 11.07 8.85 -10.27
N PRO A 7 11.77 8.66 -11.41
CA PRO A 7 11.19 8.24 -12.69
C PRO A 7 10.55 6.84 -12.68
N ILE A 8 10.77 6.08 -11.60
CA ILE A 8 10.17 4.74 -11.39
C ILE A 8 8.91 4.82 -10.53
N LEU A 9 8.79 5.84 -9.67
CA LEU A 9 7.68 6.04 -8.73
C LEU A 9 6.63 7.04 -9.24
N GLY A 10 7.05 8.01 -10.07
CA GLY A 10 6.17 9.02 -10.67
C GLY A 10 4.97 8.43 -11.43
N PRO A 11 5.13 7.46 -12.34
CA PRO A 11 4.00 6.89 -13.09
C PRO A 11 2.99 6.12 -12.22
N VAL A 12 3.44 5.61 -11.07
CA VAL A 12 2.61 4.87 -10.10
C VAL A 12 1.82 5.83 -9.21
N PHE A 13 2.43 6.95 -8.81
CA PHE A 13 1.75 8.02 -8.07
C PHE A 13 0.74 8.78 -8.94
N ASP A 14 1.10 9.08 -10.19
CA ASP A 14 0.29 9.91 -11.10
C ASP A 14 -0.93 9.16 -11.70
N SER A 15 -0.89 7.81 -11.72
CA SER A 15 -2.05 6.99 -12.10
C SER A 15 -3.13 6.90 -11.00
N GLY A 16 -2.89 7.46 -9.82
CA GLY A 16 -3.72 7.28 -8.61
C GLY A 16 -4.22 8.58 -7.97
N ALA A 17 -4.12 9.72 -8.65
CA ALA A 17 -4.11 11.07 -8.07
C ALA A 17 -5.38 11.56 -7.31
N ASP A 18 -6.34 10.70 -6.96
CA ASP A 18 -7.47 11.11 -6.09
C ASP A 18 -7.96 9.99 -5.15
N ASP A 19 -7.09 9.05 -4.78
CA ASP A 19 -7.47 7.94 -3.90
C ASP A 19 -6.70 7.94 -2.59
N HIS A 20 -7.17 8.78 -1.67
CA HIS A 20 -6.66 8.89 -0.32
C HIS A 20 -6.66 7.57 0.46
N VAL A 21 -7.50 6.59 0.08
CA VAL A 21 -7.52 5.27 0.71
C VAL A 21 -6.30 4.46 0.26
N PHE A 22 -5.99 4.50 -1.04
CA PHE A 22 -4.79 3.87 -1.57
C PHE A 22 -3.52 4.48 -0.98
N ASP A 23 -3.43 5.81 -0.91
CA ASP A 23 -2.28 6.52 -0.33
C ASP A 23 -2.07 6.15 1.14
N GLY A 24 -3.16 6.12 1.93
CA GLY A 24 -3.10 5.70 3.33
C GLY A 24 -2.66 4.25 3.49
N LEU A 25 -3.10 3.37 2.60
CA LEU A 25 -2.69 1.97 2.61
C LEU A 25 -1.23 1.81 2.21
N LEU A 26 -0.74 2.60 1.23
CA LEU A 26 0.65 2.62 0.83
C LEU A 26 1.56 3.07 1.98
N LEU A 27 1.16 4.10 2.73
CA LEU A 27 1.92 4.60 3.90
C LEU A 27 1.88 3.63 5.09
N ALA A 28 0.78 2.88 5.24
CA ALA A 28 0.67 1.85 6.27
C ALA A 28 1.68 0.70 6.06
N GLY A 29 2.11 0.42 4.83
CA GLY A 29 3.14 -0.58 4.52
C GLY A 29 4.48 -0.31 5.20
N PRO A 30 5.16 0.82 4.93
CA PRO A 30 6.39 1.23 5.61
C PRO A 30 6.24 1.30 7.13
N LEU A 31 5.11 1.82 7.62
CA LEU A 31 4.83 1.87 9.06
C LEU A 31 4.80 0.47 9.68
N LEU A 32 4.13 -0.47 9.01
CA LEU A 32 4.07 -1.87 9.43
C LEU A 32 5.47 -2.50 9.42
N LEU A 33 6.30 -2.19 8.43
CA LEU A 33 7.69 -2.65 8.39
C LEU A 33 8.51 -2.11 9.57
N CYS A 34 8.33 -0.84 9.94
CA CYS A 34 8.94 -0.28 11.16
C CYS A 34 8.49 -1.04 12.41
N VAL A 35 7.19 -1.32 12.56
CA VAL A 35 6.65 -2.10 13.68
C VAL A 35 7.25 -3.51 13.71
N LEU A 36 7.34 -4.18 12.56
CA LEU A 36 7.95 -5.50 12.44
C LEU A 36 9.44 -5.49 12.78
N ALA A 37 10.17 -4.44 12.40
CA ALA A 37 11.59 -4.27 12.70
C ALA A 37 11.84 -4.02 14.21
N LEU A 38 10.96 -3.25 14.86
CA LEU A 38 11.05 -2.91 16.29
C LEU A 38 10.59 -4.05 17.21
N VAL A 39 9.43 -4.65 16.91
CA VAL A 39 8.80 -5.68 17.75
C VAL A 39 9.35 -7.07 17.44
N GLY A 40 9.90 -7.25 16.23
CA GLY A 40 10.35 -8.53 15.72
C GLY A 40 9.20 -9.39 15.17
N ARG A 41 9.60 -10.48 14.51
CA ARG A 41 8.65 -11.42 13.91
C ARG A 41 8.07 -12.36 14.96
N THR A 42 6.79 -12.19 15.25
CA THR A 42 5.99 -13.06 16.12
C THR A 42 4.77 -13.58 15.35
N ARG A 43 4.04 -14.56 15.91
CA ARG A 43 2.80 -15.06 15.28
C ARG A 43 1.78 -13.94 15.10
N VAL A 44 1.69 -13.03 16.08
CA VAL A 44 0.79 -11.88 16.03
C VAL A 44 1.17 -10.93 14.90
N THR A 45 2.43 -10.51 14.83
CA THR A 45 2.87 -9.56 13.79
C THR A 45 2.82 -10.17 12.38
N THR A 46 2.98 -11.50 12.27
CA THR A 46 2.76 -12.23 11.01
C THR A 46 1.31 -12.18 10.54
N VAL A 47 0.34 -12.37 11.46
CA VAL A 47 -1.09 -12.28 11.12
C VAL A 47 -1.46 -10.86 10.70
N ILE A 48 -0.96 -9.85 11.40
CA ILE A 48 -1.20 -8.44 11.05
C ILE A 48 -0.64 -8.14 9.65
N ALA A 49 0.58 -8.61 9.35
CA ALA A 49 1.18 -8.42 8.03
C ALA A 49 0.39 -9.11 6.92
N ALA A 50 -0.07 -10.35 7.16
CA ALA A 50 -0.92 -11.05 6.21
C ALA A 50 -2.26 -10.32 5.97
N GLY A 51 -2.87 -9.80 7.04
CA GLY A 51 -4.11 -9.02 6.95
C GLY A 51 -3.93 -7.74 6.13
N TYR A 52 -2.86 -6.98 6.40
CA TYR A 52 -2.50 -5.80 5.62
C TYR A 52 -2.33 -6.15 4.13
N LEU A 53 -1.60 -7.23 3.83
CA LEU A 53 -1.35 -7.66 2.46
C LEU A 53 -2.66 -8.05 1.74
N LEU A 54 -3.56 -8.77 2.41
CA LEU A 54 -4.85 -9.16 1.85
C LEU A 54 -5.72 -7.93 1.54
N VAL A 55 -5.77 -6.95 2.45
CA VAL A 55 -6.52 -5.71 2.23
C VAL A 55 -5.90 -4.91 1.08
N PHE A 56 -4.57 -4.80 1.02
CA PHE A 56 -3.85 -4.10 -0.05
C PHE A 56 -4.12 -4.71 -1.43
N VAL A 57 -3.92 -6.02 -1.55
CA VAL A 57 -4.16 -6.74 -2.81
C VAL A 57 -5.65 -6.69 -3.17
N GLY A 58 -6.55 -6.94 -2.22
CA GLY A 58 -7.99 -6.89 -2.45
C GLY A 58 -8.46 -5.51 -2.90
N TYR A 59 -7.91 -4.44 -2.33
CA TYR A 59 -8.21 -3.07 -2.72
C TYR A 59 -7.75 -2.78 -4.16
N ILE A 60 -6.54 -3.20 -4.53
CA ILE A 60 -6.03 -3.09 -5.90
C ILE A 60 -6.94 -3.83 -6.87
N LEU A 61 -7.32 -5.08 -6.58
CA LEU A 61 -8.21 -5.87 -7.45
C LEU A 61 -9.59 -5.22 -7.59
N TYR A 62 -10.18 -4.75 -6.48
CA TYR A 62 -11.46 -4.04 -6.50
C TYR A 62 -11.40 -2.80 -7.38
N LYS A 63 -10.36 -1.99 -7.23
CA LYS A 63 -10.18 -0.76 -7.99
C LYS A 63 -9.91 -1.06 -9.48
N ALA A 64 -9.07 -2.05 -9.77
CA ALA A 64 -8.79 -2.50 -11.13
C ALA A 64 -10.05 -2.97 -11.87
N GLY A 65 -10.87 -3.82 -11.23
CA GLY A 65 -12.15 -4.26 -11.82
C GLY A 65 -13.16 -3.14 -12.01
N LYS A 66 -13.12 -2.10 -11.16
CA LYS A 66 -13.97 -0.91 -11.28
C LYS A 66 -13.57 -0.02 -12.46
N TYR A 67 -12.28 0.12 -12.76
CA TYR A 67 -11.80 0.87 -13.93
C TYR A 67 -12.08 0.16 -15.25
N GLU A 68 -12.08 -1.18 -15.27
CA GLU A 68 -12.36 -1.96 -16.48
C GLU A 68 -13.85 -1.92 -16.89
N SER A 69 -14.73 -1.41 -16.01
CA SER A 69 -16.18 -1.28 -16.22
C SER A 69 -16.64 0.16 -16.51
N ALA A 70 -15.71 1.11 -16.68
CA ALA A 70 -15.97 2.53 -16.94
C ALA A 70 -15.53 2.92 -18.36
#